data_AF-A0A934YSA7-F1
#
_entry.id   AF-A0A934YSA7-F1
#
_cell.length_a   1.000
_cell.length_b   1.000
_cell.length_c   1.000
_cell.angle_alpha   90.00
_cell.angle_beta   90.00
_cell.angle_gamma   90.00
#
_symmetry.space_group_name_H-M   'P 1'
#
loop_
_entity.id
_entity.type
_entity.pdbx_description
1 polymer ?
#
loop_
_entity_poly.entity_id
_entity_poly.type
_entity_poly.pdbx_seq_one_letter_code
_entity_poly.pdbx_strand_id
1 'polypeptide(L)'
;MAAALYASHSRELALAEVPEPLGAALRLHAERASLSVEAMRAWLTHRENPVASGFFGSLLGRRSNPADPDAEHDMVLALHATHLLVGTHGASRGTAVMSLPLLQATVTRGGVLAGHPLAAGLDVPADDGLTISGFPGTEGRPGTYFVGLGPGAADACFEAVRAAVARAKNAPP
;
A
#
# COMPACT_ATOMS: atom_id res chain seq x y z
N MET A 1 -21.69 -8.37 -5.17
CA MET A 1 -20.23 -8.62 -5.20
C MET A 1 -19.69 -7.77 -6.34
N ALA A 2 -19.35 -6.53 -6.02
CA ALA A 2 -18.60 -5.68 -6.92
C ALA A 2 -17.28 -6.39 -7.29
N ALA A 3 -16.94 -6.38 -8.57
CA ALA A 3 -15.64 -6.87 -9.02
C ALA A 3 -14.52 -6.01 -8.40
N ALA A 4 -13.41 -6.65 -8.02
CA ALA A 4 -12.23 -5.92 -7.57
C ALA A 4 -11.77 -4.94 -8.66
N LEU A 5 -11.48 -3.69 -8.27
CA LEU A 5 -11.03 -2.66 -9.22
C LEU A 5 -9.65 -2.97 -9.82
N TYR A 6 -8.88 -3.80 -9.12
CA TYR A 6 -7.56 -4.23 -9.53
C TYR A 6 -7.38 -5.73 -9.31
N ALA A 7 -6.54 -6.36 -10.12
CA ALA A 7 -5.86 -7.60 -9.75
C ALA A 7 -4.56 -7.24 -9.03
N SER A 8 -4.20 -7.97 -7.98
CA SER A 8 -3.02 -7.63 -7.16
C SER A 8 -2.25 -8.89 -6.78
N HIS A 9 -0.94 -8.82 -6.97
CA HIS A 9 0.00 -9.90 -6.72
C HIS A 9 1.13 -9.40 -5.84
N SER A 10 1.13 -9.82 -4.58
CA SER A 10 2.17 -9.46 -3.62
C SER A 10 3.15 -10.58 -3.35
N ARG A 11 4.39 -10.20 -3.09
CA ARG A 11 5.44 -11.08 -2.56
C ARG A 11 6.30 -10.34 -1.56
N GLU A 12 6.78 -11.08 -0.56
CA GLU A 12 7.82 -10.57 0.36
C GLU A 12 9.20 -10.68 -0.31
N LEU A 13 10.07 -9.70 -0.06
CA LEU A 13 11.43 -9.64 -0.57
C LEU A 13 12.30 -8.71 0.30
N ALA A 14 13.62 -8.79 0.15
CA ALA A 14 14.53 -7.82 0.75
C ALA A 14 14.50 -6.50 -0.05
N LEU A 15 14.71 -5.35 0.59
CA LEU A 15 14.66 -4.05 -0.11
C LEU A 15 15.60 -3.97 -1.34
N ALA A 16 16.74 -4.66 -1.29
CA ALA A 16 17.69 -4.74 -2.41
C ALA A 16 17.14 -5.44 -3.66
N GLU A 17 16.08 -6.23 -3.53
CA GLU A 17 15.41 -6.95 -4.61
C GLU A 17 14.21 -6.17 -5.19
N VAL A 18 13.93 -4.97 -4.68
CA VAL A 18 12.87 -4.11 -5.24
C VAL A 18 13.30 -3.63 -6.63
N PRO A 19 12.48 -3.84 -7.68
CA PRO A 19 12.79 -3.40 -9.03
C PRO A 19 13.02 -1.89 -9.13
N GLU A 20 13.87 -1.48 -10.07
CA GLU A 20 13.97 -0.09 -10.48
C GLU A 20 12.74 0.32 -11.30
N PRO A 21 12.30 1.60 -11.24
CA PRO A 21 12.92 2.74 -10.54
C PRO A 21 12.54 2.85 -9.05
N LEU A 22 11.68 1.96 -8.56
CA LEU A 22 11.13 2.05 -7.20
C LEU A 22 12.19 1.78 -6.12
N GLY A 23 13.11 0.86 -6.38
CA GLY A 23 14.25 0.56 -5.50
C GLY A 23 15.17 1.77 -5.29
N ALA A 24 15.54 2.50 -6.34
CA ALA A 24 16.34 3.72 -6.20
C ALA A 24 15.60 4.81 -5.42
N ALA A 25 14.31 5.01 -5.66
CA ALA A 25 13.53 6.01 -4.94
C ALA A 25 13.42 5.70 -3.44
N LEU A 26 13.23 4.42 -3.07
CA LEU A 26 13.24 3.97 -1.68
C LEU A 26 14.59 4.24 -1.00
N ARG A 27 15.70 3.88 -1.65
CA ARG A 27 17.04 4.10 -1.12
C ARG A 27 17.34 5.58 -0.91
N LEU A 28 17.01 6.42 -1.90
CA LEU A 28 17.15 7.87 -1.81
C LEU A 28 16.29 8.47 -0.68
N HIS A 29 15.06 7.99 -0.52
CA HIS A 29 14.18 8.44 0.57
C HIS A 29 14.73 8.02 1.94
N ALA A 30 15.16 6.76 2.07
CA ALA A 30 15.75 6.24 3.30
C ALA A 30 17.02 7.01 3.68
N GLU A 31 17.90 7.29 2.72
CA GLU A 31 19.11 8.10 2.94
C GLU A 31 18.77 9.51 3.46
N ARG A 32 17.84 10.21 2.80
CA ARG A 32 17.36 11.54 3.22
C ARG A 32 16.74 11.54 4.62
N ALA A 33 16.11 10.43 5.00
CA ALA A 33 15.52 10.23 6.32
C ALA A 33 16.50 9.60 7.33
N SER A 34 17.76 9.37 6.96
CA SER A 34 18.77 8.70 7.78
C SER A 34 18.34 7.31 8.30
N LEU A 35 17.69 6.52 7.44
CA LEU A 35 17.22 5.17 7.71
C LEU A 35 18.13 4.14 7.03
N SER A 36 18.53 3.09 7.76
CA SER A 36 19.34 2.02 7.17
C SER A 36 18.46 1.03 6.40
N VAL A 37 18.93 0.63 5.22
CA VAL A 37 18.16 -0.22 4.29
C VAL A 37 18.43 -1.72 4.42
N GLU A 38 19.56 -2.08 5.03
CA GLU A 38 20.14 -3.44 4.99
C GLU A 38 19.26 -4.52 5.64
N ALA A 39 18.46 -4.14 6.64
CA ALA A 39 17.58 -5.06 7.38
C ALA A 39 16.08 -4.84 7.09
N MET A 40 15.74 -4.05 6.07
CA MET A 40 14.34 -3.77 5.76
C MET A 40 13.68 -4.96 5.05
N ARG A 41 12.58 -5.45 5.63
CA ARG A 41 11.66 -6.37 4.97
C ARG A 41 10.71 -5.56 4.10
N ALA A 42 10.41 -6.03 2.89
CA ALA A 42 9.49 -5.34 1.99
C ALA A 42 8.46 -6.29 1.39
N TRP A 43 7.28 -5.75 1.11
CA TRP A 43 6.24 -6.41 0.32
C TRP A 43 6.04 -5.60 -0.95
N LEU A 44 6.42 -6.18 -2.09
CA LEU A 44 6.15 -5.62 -3.41
C LEU A 44 4.84 -6.18 -3.92
N THR A 45 3.98 -5.30 -4.40
CA THR A 45 2.68 -5.61 -4.97
C THR A 45 2.63 -5.07 -6.39
N HIS A 46 2.48 -5.96 -7.35
CA HIS A 46 2.11 -5.57 -8.70
C HIS A 46 0.59 -5.47 -8.79
N ARG A 47 0.08 -4.37 -9.34
CA ARG A 47 -1.35 -4.10 -9.48
C ARG A 47 -1.71 -3.83 -10.92
N GLU A 48 -2.70 -4.55 -11.42
CA GLU A 48 -3.25 -4.37 -12.77
C GLU A 48 -4.64 -3.73 -12.68
N ASN A 49 -4.90 -2.74 -13.53
CA ASN A 49 -6.20 -2.12 -13.74
C ASN A 49 -6.86 -2.73 -14.99
N PRO A 50 -7.62 -3.84 -14.86
CA PRO A 50 -8.15 -4.56 -15.99
C PRO A 50 -9.16 -3.70 -16.77
N VAL A 51 -9.32 -4.01 -18.05
CA VAL A 51 -10.43 -3.45 -18.84
C VAL A 51 -11.76 -3.88 -18.20
N ALA A 52 -12.71 -2.96 -18.10
CA ALA A 52 -14.00 -3.20 -17.47
C ALA A 52 -14.72 -4.39 -18.13
N SER A 53 -15.16 -5.34 -17.31
CA SER A 53 -15.91 -6.52 -17.76
C SER A 53 -17.35 -6.13 -18.11
N GLY A 54 -17.59 -5.84 -19.39
CA GLY A 54 -18.93 -5.62 -19.95
C GLY A 54 -18.86 -5.42 -21.47
N PHE A 55 -19.83 -5.97 -22.21
CA PHE A 55 -19.82 -5.98 -23.69
C PHE A 55 -19.62 -4.59 -24.32
N PHE A 56 -20.17 -3.54 -23.69
CA PHE A 56 -19.98 -2.14 -24.10
C PHE A 56 -18.73 -1.47 -23.51
N GLY A 57 -18.26 -1.89 -22.33
CA GLY A 57 -17.08 -1.33 -21.66
C GLY A 57 -15.77 -1.79 -22.29
N SER A 58 -15.70 -3.07 -22.67
CA SER A 58 -14.58 -3.68 -23.39
C SER A 58 -14.37 -3.04 -24.78
N LEU A 59 -15.45 -2.72 -25.49
CA LEU A 59 -15.40 -2.12 -26.83
C LEU A 59 -14.84 -0.69 -26.85
N LEU A 60 -14.96 0.03 -25.72
CA LEU A 60 -14.45 1.39 -25.55
C LEU A 60 -13.09 1.44 -24.82
N GLY A 61 -12.50 0.28 -24.50
CA GLY A 61 -11.24 0.20 -23.75
C GLY A 61 -11.30 0.83 -22.35
N ARG A 62 -12.50 1.00 -21.78
CA ARG A 62 -12.66 1.65 -20.46
C ARG A 62 -12.10 0.73 -19.37
N ARG A 63 -11.26 1.28 -18.50
CA ARG A 63 -10.63 0.57 -17.38
C ARG A 63 -11.59 0.44 -16.19
N SER A 64 -11.33 -0.55 -15.35
CA SER A 64 -12.14 -0.83 -14.15
C SER A 64 -12.05 0.32 -13.14
N ASN A 65 -10.86 0.92 -12.99
CA ASN A 65 -10.72 2.22 -12.37
C ASN A 65 -10.37 3.30 -13.41
N PRO A 66 -11.32 4.15 -13.84
CA PRO A 66 -11.06 5.21 -14.81
C PRO A 66 -10.29 6.41 -14.24
N ALA A 67 -10.17 6.52 -12.91
CA ALA A 67 -9.42 7.59 -12.25
C ALA A 67 -7.92 7.29 -12.15
N ASP A 68 -7.52 6.04 -12.35
CA ASP A 68 -6.11 5.66 -12.42
C ASP A 68 -5.64 5.77 -13.89
N PRO A 69 -4.69 6.69 -14.19
CA PRO A 69 -4.15 6.81 -15.54
C PRO A 69 -3.27 5.63 -15.94
N ASP A 70 -2.81 4.83 -14.97
CA ASP A 70 -1.93 3.69 -15.20
C ASP A 70 -2.74 2.40 -15.42
N ALA A 71 -2.36 1.64 -16.45
CA ALA A 71 -2.90 0.31 -16.68
C ALA A 71 -2.36 -0.70 -15.65
N GLU A 72 -1.17 -0.44 -15.14
CA GLU A 72 -0.50 -1.21 -14.11
C GLU A 72 0.39 -0.31 -13.26
N HIS A 73 0.57 -0.65 -12.00
CA HIS A 73 1.50 0.04 -11.13
C HIS A 73 2.03 -0.90 -10.04
N ASP A 74 3.25 -0.62 -9.59
CA ASP A 74 3.85 -1.31 -8.47
C ASP A 74 3.67 -0.49 -7.19
N MET A 75 3.44 -1.19 -6.08
CA MET A 75 3.45 -0.64 -4.74
C MET A 75 4.45 -1.41 -3.89
N VAL A 76 5.15 -0.72 -3.00
CA VAL A 76 6.04 -1.35 -2.02
C VAL A 76 5.72 -0.84 -0.63
N LEU A 77 5.58 -1.77 0.32
CA LEU A 77 5.58 -1.45 1.75
C LEU A 77 6.86 -2.00 2.35
N ALA A 78 7.75 -1.12 2.81
CA ALA A 78 8.99 -1.50 3.48
C ALA A 78 8.92 -1.19 4.98
N LEU A 79 9.28 -2.19 5.79
CA LEU A 79 9.28 -2.12 7.24
C LEU A 79 10.72 -1.94 7.74
N HIS A 80 10.99 -0.75 8.27
CA HIS A 80 12.20 -0.43 9.02
C HIS A 80 11.96 -0.57 10.53
N ALA A 81 13.04 -0.63 11.32
CA ALA A 81 12.95 -0.76 12.79
C ALA A 81 12.18 0.38 13.47
N THR A 82 12.16 1.57 12.87
CA THR A 82 11.52 2.78 13.42
C THR A 82 10.47 3.40 12.50
N HIS A 83 10.37 2.95 11.26
CA HIS A 83 9.53 3.58 10.23
C HIS A 83 8.84 2.55 9.34
N LEU A 84 7.69 2.94 8.78
CA LEU A 84 7.12 2.34 7.58
C LEU A 84 7.42 3.25 6.39
N LEU A 85 7.82 2.66 5.27
CA LEU A 85 7.97 3.34 4.00
C LEU A 85 6.95 2.76 3.02
N VAL A 86 6.28 3.63 2.28
CA VAL A 86 5.34 3.28 1.22
C VAL A 86 5.84 3.91 -0.07
N GLY A 87 6.02 3.10 -1.10
CA GLY A 87 6.38 3.58 -2.43
C GLY A 87 5.39 3.12 -3.47
N THR A 88 5.24 3.91 -4.54
CA THR A 88 4.48 3.55 -5.73
C THR A 88 5.23 3.92 -6.99
N HIS A 89 5.07 3.12 -8.03
CA HIS A 89 5.55 3.43 -9.37
C HIS A 89 4.50 3.08 -10.41
N GLY A 90 4.17 4.03 -11.29
CA GLY A 90 3.34 3.80 -12.48
C GLY A 90 3.90 4.57 -13.67
N ALA A 91 3.64 4.09 -14.89
CA ALA A 91 4.22 4.66 -16.10
C ALA A 91 3.87 6.15 -16.31
N SER A 92 2.66 6.56 -15.93
CA SER A 92 2.14 7.93 -16.07
C SER A 92 2.37 8.76 -14.81
N ARG A 93 2.16 8.18 -13.62
CA ARG A 93 2.32 8.89 -12.33
C ARG A 93 3.77 9.03 -11.89
N GLY A 94 4.68 8.25 -12.47
CA GLY A 94 6.07 8.19 -12.04
C GLY A 94 6.24 7.50 -10.70
N THR A 95 7.32 7.81 -10.00
CA THR A 95 7.68 7.18 -8.72
C THR A 95 7.51 8.15 -7.56
N ALA A 96 6.88 7.69 -6.49
CA ALA A 96 6.74 8.43 -5.24
C ALA A 96 7.02 7.53 -4.04
N VAL A 97 7.63 8.08 -2.99
CA VAL A 97 7.90 7.40 -1.73
C VAL A 97 7.54 8.33 -0.57
N MET A 98 6.92 7.77 0.46
CA MET A 98 6.62 8.43 1.72
C MET A 98 6.98 7.54 2.90
N SER A 99 7.16 8.12 4.08
CA SER A 99 7.48 7.37 5.30
C SER A 99 6.70 7.88 6.51
N LEU A 100 6.51 7.01 7.49
CA LEU A 100 5.79 7.27 8.73
C LEU A 100 6.52 6.62 9.91
N PRO A 101 6.88 7.36 10.98
CA PRO A 101 7.40 6.76 12.21
C PRO A 101 6.42 5.74 12.80
N LEU A 102 6.92 4.57 13.23
CA LEU A 102 6.08 3.49 13.78
C LEU A 102 5.30 3.93 15.03
N LEU A 103 5.85 4.85 15.83
CA LEU A 103 5.18 5.43 16.99
C LEU A 103 3.89 6.19 16.62
N GLN A 104 3.86 6.80 15.44
CA GLN A 104 2.73 7.56 14.92
C GLN A 104 1.78 6.71 14.06
N ALA A 105 2.24 5.54 13.63
CA ALA A 105 1.49 4.67 12.76
C ALA A 105 0.31 4.00 13.48
N THR A 106 -0.78 3.85 12.75
CA THR A 106 -1.89 2.96 13.05
C THR A 106 -2.16 2.12 11.81
N VAL A 107 -2.52 0.86 12.01
CA VAL A 107 -2.77 -0.08 10.91
C VAL A 107 -4.07 -0.84 11.15
N THR A 108 -4.89 -0.93 10.11
CA THR A 108 -6.15 -1.69 10.12
C THR A 108 -6.19 -2.61 8.91
N ARG A 109 -6.79 -3.79 9.07
CA ARG A 109 -7.00 -4.74 7.98
C ARG A 109 -8.09 -4.23 7.04
N GLY A 110 -7.87 -4.38 5.74
CA GLY A 110 -8.78 -3.91 4.69
C GLY A 110 -8.80 -2.39 4.53
N GLY A 111 -9.70 -1.92 3.68
CA GLY A 111 -9.97 -0.49 3.51
C GLY A 111 -10.70 0.07 4.73
N VAL A 112 -10.50 1.36 5.03
CA VAL A 112 -11.14 2.07 6.16
C VAL A 112 -12.66 1.88 6.19
N LEU A 113 -13.29 1.81 5.02
CA LEU A 113 -14.74 1.61 4.92
C LEU A 113 -15.17 0.15 5.17
N ALA A 114 -14.32 -0.84 4.89
CA ALA A 114 -14.68 -2.25 5.08
C ALA A 114 -14.90 -2.62 6.56
N GLY A 115 -14.33 -1.86 7.50
CA GLY A 115 -14.53 -2.02 8.94
C GLY A 115 -15.52 -1.03 9.57
N HIS A 116 -16.12 -0.12 8.80
CA HIS A 116 -16.97 0.95 9.34
C HIS A 116 -18.45 0.51 9.43
N PRO A 117 -19.16 0.73 10.55
CA PRO A 117 -20.56 0.32 10.70
C PRO A 117 -21.52 0.89 9.64
N LEU A 118 -21.22 2.09 9.13
CA LEU A 118 -21.99 2.73 8.04
C LEU A 118 -21.77 2.10 6.66
N ALA A 119 -20.77 1.24 6.50
CA ALA A 119 -20.57 0.51 5.24
C ALA A 119 -21.38 -0.78 5.18
N ALA A 120 -22.11 -1.13 6.25
CA ALA A 120 -23.07 -2.23 6.25
C ALA A 120 -24.15 -1.97 5.19
N GLY A 121 -24.06 -2.66 4.06
CA GLY A 121 -24.96 -2.50 2.91
C GLY A 121 -24.38 -1.77 1.70
N LEU A 122 -23.13 -1.28 1.76
CA LEU A 122 -22.41 -0.76 0.58
C LEU A 122 -21.62 -1.90 -0.06
N ASP A 123 -21.77 -2.11 -1.38
CA ASP A 123 -20.95 -3.06 -2.17
C ASP A 123 -19.56 -2.43 -2.39
N VAL A 124 -18.77 -2.36 -1.32
CA VAL A 124 -17.38 -1.89 -1.37
C VAL A 124 -16.55 -3.00 -2.01
N PRO A 125 -15.79 -2.73 -3.09
CA PRO A 125 -14.92 -3.73 -3.69
C PRO A 125 -14.01 -4.34 -2.63
N ALA A 126 -14.10 -5.66 -2.46
CA ALA A 126 -13.24 -6.38 -1.54
C ALA A 126 -11.82 -6.38 -2.12
N ASP A 127 -10.96 -5.53 -1.58
CA ASP A 127 -9.53 -5.56 -1.87
C ASP A 127 -8.79 -6.00 -0.61
N ASP A 128 -8.01 -7.05 -0.78
CA ASP A 128 -7.31 -7.69 0.31
C ASP A 128 -6.04 -6.92 0.63
N GLY A 129 -6.04 -6.15 1.71
CA GLY A 129 -4.95 -5.23 2.00
C GLY A 129 -4.95 -4.66 3.42
N LEU A 130 -4.25 -3.56 3.62
CA LEU A 130 -4.21 -2.86 4.91
C LEU A 130 -4.22 -1.35 4.70
N THR A 131 -4.85 -0.64 5.64
CA THR A 131 -4.80 0.81 5.70
C THR A 131 -3.80 1.23 6.77
N ILE A 132 -2.90 2.13 6.41
CA ILE A 132 -1.94 2.81 7.29
C ILE A 132 -2.44 4.23 7.52
N SER A 133 -2.57 4.66 8.77
CA SER A 133 -2.91 6.04 9.12
C SER A 133 -1.86 6.64 10.04
N GLY A 134 -1.70 7.96 9.99
CA GLY A 134 -0.70 8.70 10.77
C GLY A 134 0.18 9.60 9.90
N PHE A 135 0.07 9.51 8.58
CA PHE A 135 0.76 10.42 7.66
C PHE A 135 0.31 11.87 7.94
N PRO A 136 1.16 12.88 7.65
CA PRO A 136 0.71 14.26 7.63
C PRO A 136 -0.48 14.39 6.66
N GLY A 137 -1.64 14.77 7.18
CA GLY A 137 -2.83 15.02 6.36
C GLY A 137 -3.21 16.48 6.34
N THR A 138 -4.38 16.77 5.77
CA THR A 138 -4.93 18.12 5.65
C THR A 138 -5.77 18.48 6.88
N GLU A 139 -5.79 19.76 7.25
CA GLU A 139 -6.69 20.30 8.29
C GLU A 139 -6.54 19.63 9.67
N GLY A 140 -5.32 19.23 10.02
CA GLY A 140 -5.02 18.61 11.32
C GLY A 140 -5.52 17.17 11.47
N ARG A 141 -6.06 16.55 10.41
CA ARG A 141 -6.42 15.14 10.38
C ARG A 141 -5.25 14.31 9.84
N PRO A 142 -4.91 13.17 10.45
CA PRO A 142 -3.91 12.27 9.87
C PRO A 142 -4.35 11.77 8.50
N GLY A 143 -3.43 11.78 7.54
CA GLY A 143 -3.58 11.13 6.25
C GLY A 143 -3.63 9.61 6.42
N THR A 144 -4.37 8.97 5.51
CA THR A 144 -4.48 7.52 5.43
C THR A 144 -4.03 7.05 4.06
N TYR A 145 -3.43 5.87 4.01
CA TYR A 145 -2.95 5.25 2.79
C TYR A 145 -3.33 3.78 2.80
N PHE A 146 -3.99 3.31 1.74
CA PHE A 146 -4.39 1.91 1.60
C PHE A 146 -3.43 1.18 0.66
N VAL A 147 -2.92 0.04 1.11
CA VAL A 147 -2.09 -0.88 0.32
C VAL A 147 -2.92 -2.12 0.01
N GLY A 148 -3.34 -2.25 -1.26
CA GLY A 148 -3.96 -3.48 -1.76
C GLY A 148 -2.87 -4.51 -2.02
N LEU A 149 -2.93 -5.65 -1.33
CA LEU A 149 -1.93 -6.72 -1.38
C LEU A 149 -2.43 -7.94 -2.17
N GLY A 150 -3.73 -8.02 -2.43
CA GLY A 150 -4.33 -9.22 -2.98
C GLY A 150 -4.24 -10.42 -2.03
N PRO A 151 -4.75 -11.57 -2.47
CA PRO A 151 -4.92 -12.74 -1.62
C PRO A 151 -3.58 -13.33 -1.15
N GLY A 152 -3.55 -13.79 0.11
CA GLY A 152 -2.48 -14.65 0.67
C GLY A 152 -1.27 -13.91 1.27
N ALA A 153 -0.85 -12.78 0.69
CA ALA A 153 0.24 -11.98 1.26
C ALA A 153 -0.23 -11.00 2.34
N ALA A 154 -1.51 -10.63 2.29
CA ALA A 154 -2.07 -9.55 3.08
C ALA A 154 -2.02 -9.82 4.60
N ASP A 155 -2.26 -11.05 5.03
CA ASP A 155 -2.23 -11.41 6.45
C ASP A 155 -0.81 -11.39 7.04
N ALA A 156 0.16 -12.00 6.34
CA ALA A 156 1.54 -12.01 6.79
C ALA A 156 2.13 -10.58 6.86
N CYS A 157 1.82 -9.76 5.86
CA CYS A 157 2.22 -8.35 5.83
C CYS A 157 1.55 -7.56 6.98
N PHE A 158 0.23 -7.68 7.13
CA PHE A 158 -0.53 -7.01 8.17
C PHE A 158 -0.02 -7.37 9.57
N GLU A 159 0.19 -8.65 9.85
CA GLU A 159 0.67 -9.10 11.14
C GLU A 159 2.10 -8.61 11.44
N ALA A 160 2.99 -8.62 10.45
CA ALA A 160 4.34 -8.08 10.62
C ALA A 160 4.33 -6.58 10.95
N VAL A 161 3.53 -5.80 10.22
CA VAL A 161 3.38 -4.35 10.44
C VAL A 161 2.72 -4.07 11.79
N ARG A 162 1.62 -4.77 12.11
CA ARG A 162 0.90 -4.64 13.38
C ARG A 162 1.82 -4.95 14.56
N ALA A 163 2.60 -6.02 14.48
CA ALA A 163 3.55 -6.39 15.52
C ALA A 163 4.66 -5.34 15.69
N ALA A 164 5.18 -4.78 14.59
CA ALA A 164 6.20 -3.74 14.64
C ALA A 164 5.68 -2.44 15.27
N VAL A 165 4.47 -2.00 14.88
CA VAL A 165 3.79 -0.84 15.49
C VAL A 165 3.54 -1.06 16.98
N ALA A 166 3.02 -2.24 17.36
CA ALA A 166 2.79 -2.57 18.76
C ALA A 166 4.09 -2.59 19.57
N ARG A 167 5.18 -3.12 19.00
CA ARG A 167 6.50 -3.12 19.65
C ARG A 167 7.03 -1.70 19.85
N ALA A 168 6.94 -0.85 18.83
CA ALA A 168 7.40 0.54 18.93
C ALA A 168 6.66 1.30 20.03
N LYS A 169 5.34 1.12 20.14
CA LYS A 169 4.50 1.80 21.15
C LYS A 169 4.70 1.30 22.58
N ASN A 170 5.16 0.06 22.75
CA ASN A 170 5.37 -0.57 24.04
C ASN A 170 6.85 -0.70 24.44
N ALA A 171 7.77 -0.15 23.63
CA ALA A 171 9.18 -0.17 23.96
C ALA A 171 9.45 0.75 25.17
N PRO A 172 10.24 0.31 26.16
CA PRO A 172 10.67 1.19 27.24
C PRO A 172 11.48 2.37 26.66
N PRO A 173 11.37 3.57 27.27
CA PRO A 173 12.10 4.76 26.84
C PRO A 173 13.62 4.61 26.99
#